data_AF-A0A2Z2MAD3-F1
#
_entry.id   AF-A0A2Z2MAD3-F1
#
_cell.length_a   1.000
_cell.length_b   1.000
_cell.length_c   1.000
_cell.angle_alpha   90.00
_cell.angle_beta   90.00
_cell.angle_gamma   90.00
#
_symmetry.space_group_name_H-M   'P 1'
#
loop_
_entity.id
_entity.type
_entity.pdbx_description
1 polymer ?
#
loop_
_entity_poly.entity_id
_entity_poly.type
_entity_poly.pdbx_seq_one_letter_code
_entity_poly.pdbx_strand_id
1 'polypeptide(L)'
;MGSRVLKAISLILIGLVVFVGLDIAYNDGQLSRRYLPPQIFNLSKEADDAIRGKILGELTGDPIEEALEKHLNNRSEIQTVEYLTDELKGSNILESAWNILRWEDEHISYDFSRREPLMRPIPQIITSGRGICGDYTLLTLAILIQMNYTELYAMAITFNESDVGHLTAVIKYGGKFLVVDQHPPVMDLGSYYWYWSVYRLEYLNESPQHIKTATLYRITVENSKKIKVEKAGELEAGDFLKEDYSIRDLDLERVKTKLLSRFKRDYGLIEDPGLQKYGENEAVPPRYSRLYVFKATFPGYAEFYFPEGEDCFVQDLYEKLRNHEKLKDILPSSKAIWIDVTESKGSLVIGLYTATRLDIFQLLIKSLGLFNSQ
;
A
#
# COMPACT_ATOMS: atom_id res chain seq x y z
N MET A 1 25.36 -10.13 -58.53
CA MET A 1 25.60 -8.95 -57.68
C MET A 1 24.64 -8.85 -56.47
N GLY A 2 23.37 -9.30 -56.54
CA GLY A 2 22.41 -9.16 -55.43
C GLY A 2 22.77 -9.81 -54.08
N SER A 3 23.42 -10.98 -54.08
CA SER A 3 23.73 -11.72 -52.83
C SER A 3 24.75 -11.02 -51.92
N ARG A 4 25.74 -10.31 -52.49
CA ARG A 4 26.77 -9.61 -51.70
C ARG A 4 26.24 -8.32 -51.09
N VAL A 5 25.36 -7.62 -51.80
CA VAL A 5 24.71 -6.39 -51.31
C VAL A 5 23.75 -6.71 -50.17
N LEU A 6 22.95 -7.78 -50.28
CA LEU A 6 22.04 -8.20 -49.21
C LEU A 6 22.80 -8.58 -47.92
N LYS A 7 23.92 -9.29 -48.04
CA LYS A 7 24.78 -9.64 -46.89
C LYS A 7 25.39 -8.43 -46.23
N ALA A 8 25.84 -7.44 -47.00
CA ALA A 8 26.37 -6.19 -46.46
C ALA A 8 25.31 -5.40 -45.69
N ILE A 9 24.10 -5.29 -46.23
CA ILE A 9 22.97 -4.62 -45.56
C ILE A 9 22.60 -5.33 -44.26
N SER A 10 22.56 -6.67 -44.27
CA SER A 10 22.27 -7.46 -43.06
C SER A 10 23.31 -7.26 -41.96
N LEU A 11 24.60 -7.22 -42.30
CA LEU A 11 25.66 -6.95 -41.32
C LEU A 11 25.60 -5.55 -40.73
N ILE A 12 25.24 -4.55 -41.55
CA ILE A 12 25.03 -3.16 -41.07
C ILE A 12 23.86 -3.10 -40.09
N LEU A 13 22.75 -3.77 -40.41
CA LEU A 13 21.59 -3.85 -39.52
C LEU A 13 21.93 -4.53 -38.18
N ILE A 14 22.66 -5.64 -38.21
CA ILE A 14 23.12 -6.32 -36.99
C ILE A 14 24.04 -5.40 -36.18
N GLY A 15 25.01 -4.75 -36.82
CA GLY A 15 25.89 -3.80 -36.15
C GLY A 15 25.14 -2.63 -35.51
N LEU A 16 24.08 -2.14 -36.17
CA LEU A 16 23.22 -1.08 -35.67
C LEU A 16 22.44 -1.53 -34.42
N VAL A 17 21.83 -2.72 -34.45
CA VAL A 17 21.10 -3.29 -33.30
C VAL A 17 22.05 -3.48 -32.11
N VAL A 18 23.24 -4.04 -32.33
CA VAL A 18 24.24 -4.23 -31.27
C VAL A 18 24.71 -2.89 -30.68
N PHE A 19 24.96 -1.89 -31.53
CA PHE A 19 25.36 -0.56 -31.07
C PHE A 19 24.28 0.09 -30.19
N VAL A 20 23.01 0.04 -30.63
CA VAL A 20 21.89 0.58 -29.85
C VAL A 20 21.71 -0.16 -28.53
N GLY A 21 21.76 -1.50 -28.56
CA GLY A 21 21.65 -2.31 -27.33
C GLY A 21 22.74 -2.01 -26.31
N LEU A 22 23.99 -1.79 -26.76
CA LEU A 22 25.10 -1.38 -25.90
C LEU A 22 24.93 0.04 -25.35
N ASP A 23 24.51 1.00 -26.18
CA ASP A 23 24.28 2.37 -25.73
C ASP A 23 23.08 2.48 -24.78
N ILE A 24 22.04 1.67 -24.94
CA ILE A 24 20.97 1.53 -23.95
C ILE A 24 21.50 0.96 -22.64
N ALA A 25 22.26 -0.14 -22.71
CA ALA A 25 22.77 -0.83 -21.52
C ALA A 25 23.74 0.01 -20.68
N TYR A 26 24.60 0.80 -21.34
CA TYR A 26 25.69 1.51 -20.67
C TYR A 26 25.49 3.03 -20.58
N ASN A 27 24.55 3.60 -21.32
CA ASN A 27 24.43 5.05 -21.49
C ASN A 27 22.98 5.54 -21.73
N ASP A 28 21.98 4.76 -21.31
CA ASP A 28 20.54 5.08 -21.40
C ASP A 28 20.10 5.49 -22.82
N GLY A 29 20.78 5.00 -23.85
CA GLY A 29 20.47 5.32 -25.25
C GLY A 29 20.75 6.77 -25.65
N GLN A 30 21.56 7.51 -24.88
CA GLN A 30 21.84 8.93 -25.18
C GLN A 30 22.52 9.13 -26.54
N LEU A 31 23.47 8.27 -26.93
CA LEU A 31 24.15 8.41 -28.23
C LEU A 31 23.19 8.06 -29.36
N SER A 32 22.40 7.02 -29.18
CA SER A 32 21.44 6.52 -30.16
C SER A 32 20.34 7.55 -30.41
N ARG A 33 19.81 8.19 -29.36
CA ARG A 33 18.86 9.32 -29.49
C ARG A 33 19.46 10.53 -30.22
N ARG A 34 20.77 10.74 -30.10
CA ARG A 34 21.48 11.87 -30.72
C ARG A 34 21.78 11.65 -32.21
N TYR A 35 22.06 10.41 -32.60
CA TYR A 35 22.58 10.10 -33.94
C TYR A 35 21.63 9.31 -34.84
N LEU A 36 20.60 8.66 -34.28
CA LEU A 36 19.61 7.91 -35.07
C LEU A 36 18.31 8.71 -35.21
N PRO A 37 17.66 8.65 -36.39
CA PRO A 37 16.29 9.10 -36.54
C PRO A 37 15.37 8.41 -35.53
N PRO A 38 14.37 9.11 -34.93
CA PRO A 38 13.49 8.54 -33.91
C PRO A 38 12.83 7.22 -34.32
N GLN A 39 12.46 7.10 -35.60
CA GLN A 39 11.84 5.90 -36.18
C GLN A 39 12.79 4.70 -36.14
N ILE A 40 14.08 4.90 -36.42
CA ILE A 40 15.10 3.84 -36.42
C ILE A 40 15.45 3.46 -34.97
N PHE A 41 15.57 4.45 -34.09
CA PHE A 41 15.79 4.21 -32.66
C PHE A 41 14.68 3.35 -32.06
N ASN A 42 13.41 3.71 -32.28
CA ASN A 42 12.27 2.94 -31.79
C ASN A 42 12.24 1.52 -32.37
N LEU A 43 12.46 1.35 -33.68
CA LEU A 43 12.51 0.04 -34.32
C LEU A 43 13.66 -0.83 -33.79
N SER A 44 14.82 -0.23 -33.54
CA SER A 44 15.97 -0.93 -32.96
C SER A 44 15.78 -1.27 -31.49
N LYS A 45 15.07 -0.42 -30.74
CA LYS A 45 14.71 -0.68 -29.34
C LYS A 45 13.69 -1.82 -29.26
N GLU A 46 12.64 -1.79 -30.07
CA GLU A 46 11.67 -2.88 -30.19
C GLU A 46 12.34 -4.20 -30.59
N ALA A 47 13.32 -4.15 -31.50
CA ALA A 47 14.11 -5.31 -31.90
C ALA A 47 15.04 -5.80 -30.77
N ASP A 48 15.72 -4.92 -30.03
CA ASP A 48 16.55 -5.30 -28.88
C ASP A 48 15.69 -5.87 -27.75
N ASP A 49 14.55 -5.27 -27.46
CA ASP A 49 13.59 -5.74 -26.45
C ASP A 49 13.01 -7.11 -26.84
N ALA A 50 12.66 -7.33 -28.11
CA ALA A 50 12.20 -8.62 -28.62
C ALA A 50 13.29 -9.69 -28.61
N ILE A 51 14.53 -9.32 -28.95
CA ILE A 51 15.69 -10.23 -28.94
C ILE A 51 16.08 -10.58 -27.50
N ARG A 52 16.12 -9.61 -26.58
CA ARG A 52 16.37 -9.85 -25.15
C ARG A 52 15.26 -10.69 -24.54
N GLY A 53 13.99 -10.35 -24.77
CA GLY A 53 12.86 -11.11 -24.25
C GLY A 53 12.87 -12.58 -24.71
N LYS A 54 13.32 -12.85 -25.94
CA LYS A 54 13.36 -14.20 -26.50
C LYS A 54 14.64 -14.98 -26.16
N ILE A 55 15.80 -14.32 -26.15
CA ILE A 55 17.11 -14.97 -25.94
C ILE A 55 17.45 -15.07 -24.44
N LEU A 56 17.18 -14.05 -23.62
CA LEU A 56 17.39 -14.16 -22.16
C LEU A 56 16.34 -15.07 -21.52
N GLY A 57 15.08 -15.02 -21.95
CA GLY A 57 14.04 -15.91 -21.40
C GLY A 57 14.30 -17.41 -21.63
N GLU A 58 15.10 -17.76 -22.64
CA GLU A 58 15.49 -19.16 -22.92
C GLU A 58 16.86 -19.55 -22.31
N LEU A 59 17.68 -18.59 -21.82
CA LEU A 59 19.05 -18.83 -21.33
C LEU A 59 19.28 -18.46 -19.85
N THR A 60 18.40 -17.67 -19.25
CA THR A 60 18.43 -17.24 -17.84
C THR A 60 17.03 -17.43 -17.25
N GLY A 61 16.93 -17.85 -15.98
CA GLY A 61 15.64 -18.02 -15.31
C GLY A 61 14.86 -16.72 -15.19
N ASP A 62 13.64 -16.80 -14.67
CA ASP A 62 12.82 -15.60 -14.43
C ASP A 62 13.56 -14.65 -13.45
N PRO A 63 13.85 -13.38 -13.83
CA PRO A 63 14.62 -12.47 -13.00
C PRO A 63 14.01 -12.20 -11.62
N ILE A 64 12.69 -12.27 -11.49
CA ILE A 64 11.99 -12.09 -10.21
C ILE A 64 12.20 -13.32 -9.33
N GLU A 65 12.04 -14.51 -9.90
CA GLU A 65 12.29 -15.79 -9.23
C GLU A 65 13.74 -15.86 -8.72
N GLU A 66 14.70 -15.59 -9.61
CA GLU A 66 16.13 -15.61 -9.27
C GLU A 66 16.49 -14.59 -8.18
N ALA A 67 15.97 -13.36 -8.26
CA ALA A 67 16.25 -12.33 -7.27
C ALA A 67 15.67 -12.67 -5.90
N LEU A 68 14.40 -13.12 -5.85
CA LEU A 68 13.75 -13.52 -4.60
C LEU A 68 14.47 -14.72 -3.98
N GLU A 69 14.75 -15.79 -4.75
CA GLU A 69 15.46 -16.95 -4.21
C GLU A 69 16.84 -16.58 -3.69
N LYS A 70 17.59 -15.75 -4.43
CA LYS A 70 18.92 -15.30 -4.02
C LYS A 70 18.89 -14.59 -2.67
N HIS A 71 18.01 -13.61 -2.51
CA HIS A 71 17.97 -12.79 -1.29
C HIS A 71 17.31 -13.52 -0.11
N LEU A 72 16.20 -14.23 -0.36
CA LEU A 72 15.46 -14.93 0.70
C LEU A 72 16.19 -16.20 1.21
N ASN A 73 17.08 -16.81 0.42
CA ASN A 73 17.96 -17.86 0.92
C ASN A 73 19.25 -17.34 1.58
N ASN A 74 19.53 -16.03 1.50
CA ASN A 74 20.70 -15.46 2.12
C ASN A 74 20.47 -15.25 3.62
N ARG A 75 20.99 -16.18 4.45
CA ARG A 75 20.80 -16.15 5.91
C ARG A 75 21.30 -14.86 6.56
N SER A 76 22.41 -14.28 6.10
CA SER A 76 22.92 -13.04 6.72
C SER A 76 22.02 -11.85 6.44
N GLU A 77 21.38 -11.80 5.27
CA GLU A 77 20.39 -10.78 4.94
C GLU A 77 19.10 -10.98 5.75
N ILE A 78 18.58 -12.20 5.76
CA ILE A 78 17.33 -12.55 6.45
C ILE A 78 17.43 -12.34 7.98
N GLN A 79 18.60 -12.55 8.58
CA GLN A 79 18.81 -12.26 10.01
C GLN A 79 18.72 -10.77 10.34
N THR A 80 18.89 -9.86 9.38
CA THR A 80 18.83 -8.42 9.68
C THR A 80 17.44 -7.90 10.02
N VAL A 81 16.39 -8.64 9.68
CA VAL A 81 15.00 -8.30 10.03
C VAL A 81 14.49 -9.05 11.26
N GLU A 82 15.34 -9.84 11.95
CA GLU A 82 14.91 -10.62 13.11
C GLU A 82 14.34 -9.73 14.22
N TYR A 83 14.93 -8.55 14.45
CA TYR A 83 14.45 -7.60 15.46
C TYR A 83 13.03 -7.07 15.18
N LEU A 84 12.62 -7.03 13.91
CA LEU A 84 11.28 -6.59 13.51
C LEU A 84 10.22 -7.66 13.76
N THR A 85 10.62 -8.93 13.93
CA THR A 85 9.65 -10.02 14.08
C THR A 85 8.83 -9.88 15.35
N ASP A 86 9.47 -9.60 16.48
CA ASP A 86 8.77 -9.45 17.76
C ASP A 86 7.91 -8.18 17.80
N GLU A 87 8.35 -7.11 17.14
CA GLU A 87 7.64 -5.84 17.09
C GLU A 87 6.40 -5.90 16.19
N LEU A 88 6.53 -6.51 15.00
CA LEU A 88 5.51 -6.44 13.96
C LEU A 88 4.58 -7.66 13.92
N LYS A 89 4.87 -8.72 14.67
CA LYS A 89 4.07 -9.95 14.63
C LYS A 89 2.70 -9.76 15.28
N GLY A 90 1.66 -9.84 14.46
CA GLY A 90 0.28 -9.86 14.91
C GLY A 90 -0.17 -11.24 15.39
N SER A 91 -1.44 -11.32 15.80
CA SER A 91 -2.11 -12.57 16.16
C SER A 91 -2.28 -13.54 14.97
N ASN A 92 -2.21 -13.02 13.74
CA ASN A 92 -2.31 -13.75 12.49
C ASN A 92 -1.59 -12.99 11.35
N ILE A 93 -1.51 -13.62 10.16
CA ILE A 93 -0.77 -13.07 9.02
C ILE A 93 -1.33 -11.74 8.50
N LEU A 94 -2.64 -11.53 8.58
CA LEU A 94 -3.28 -10.29 8.16
C LEU A 94 -2.87 -9.12 9.05
N GLU A 95 -2.90 -9.32 10.38
CA GLU A 95 -2.45 -8.31 11.33
C GLU A 95 -0.93 -8.06 11.20
N SER A 96 -0.12 -9.11 11.02
CA SER A 96 1.31 -8.98 10.70
C SER A 96 1.54 -8.13 9.45
N ALA A 97 0.82 -8.39 8.36
CA ALA A 97 0.96 -7.61 7.12
C ALA A 97 0.61 -6.13 7.33
N TRP A 98 -0.45 -5.84 8.08
CA TRP A 98 -0.82 -4.46 8.40
C TRP A 98 0.23 -3.73 9.26
N ASN A 99 0.83 -4.44 10.20
CA ASN A 99 1.94 -3.92 11.02
C ASN A 99 3.16 -3.63 10.16
N ILE A 100 3.49 -4.52 9.23
CA ILE A 100 4.58 -4.32 8.27
C ILE A 100 4.34 -3.09 7.42
N LEU A 101 3.15 -2.93 6.82
CA LEU A 101 2.84 -1.74 6.00
C LEU A 101 2.96 -0.44 6.79
N ARG A 102 2.51 -0.41 8.05
CA ARG A 102 2.66 0.78 8.90
C ARG A 102 4.12 1.08 9.18
N TRP A 103 4.91 0.06 9.47
CA TRP A 103 6.34 0.23 9.70
C TRP A 103 7.05 0.70 8.42
N GLU A 104 6.75 0.11 7.26
CA GLU A 104 7.34 0.49 5.98
C GLU A 104 6.99 1.94 5.61
N ASP A 105 5.73 2.35 5.76
CA ASP A 105 5.24 3.72 5.53
C ASP A 105 5.99 4.77 6.39
N GLU A 106 6.35 4.41 7.62
CA GLU A 106 7.06 5.29 8.55
C GLU A 106 8.59 5.31 8.36
N HIS A 107 9.17 4.21 7.87
CA HIS A 107 10.64 4.01 7.90
C HIS A 107 11.30 3.98 6.52
N ILE A 108 10.56 3.70 5.45
CA ILE A 108 11.09 3.56 4.10
C ILE A 108 10.41 4.56 3.17
N SER A 109 11.20 5.34 2.41
CA SER A 109 10.68 6.24 1.38
C SER A 109 10.93 5.68 -0.02
N TYR A 110 10.01 5.96 -0.95
CA TYR A 110 10.15 5.50 -2.33
C TYR A 110 11.31 6.21 -3.07
N ASP A 111 12.18 5.44 -3.72
CA ASP A 111 13.33 5.94 -4.51
C ASP A 111 12.95 6.08 -6.00
N PHE A 112 12.25 7.16 -6.33
CA PHE A 112 11.80 7.45 -7.71
C PHE A 112 12.95 7.56 -8.75
N SER A 113 14.19 7.76 -8.29
CA SER A 113 15.35 7.90 -9.18
C SER A 113 15.95 6.56 -9.63
N ARG A 114 15.58 5.48 -8.94
CA ARG A 114 16.18 4.16 -9.09
C ARG A 114 15.36 3.28 -10.01
N ARG A 115 16.05 2.58 -10.92
CA ARG A 115 15.44 1.56 -11.80
C ARG A 115 16.05 0.18 -11.60
N GLU A 116 17.32 0.11 -11.21
CA GLU A 116 18.07 -1.14 -11.04
C GLU A 116 18.93 -1.10 -9.75
N PRO A 117 19.35 -2.27 -9.21
CA PRO A 117 18.83 -3.62 -9.52
C PRO A 117 17.34 -3.77 -9.14
N LEU A 118 16.61 -4.77 -9.64
CA LEU A 118 15.22 -5.03 -9.21
C LEU A 118 15.05 -5.03 -7.67
N MET A 119 15.99 -5.67 -6.96
CA MET A 119 16.02 -5.74 -5.50
C MET A 119 17.44 -5.48 -4.99
N ARG A 120 17.55 -4.71 -3.91
CA ARG A 120 18.79 -4.56 -3.15
C ARG A 120 18.86 -5.60 -2.03
N PRO A 121 20.06 -5.91 -1.52
CA PRO A 121 20.19 -6.69 -0.30
C PRO A 121 19.38 -6.09 0.86
N ILE A 122 18.72 -6.93 1.65
CA ILE A 122 17.86 -6.51 2.78
C ILE A 122 18.56 -5.52 3.74
N PRO A 123 19.83 -5.75 4.16
CA PRO A 123 20.52 -4.81 5.05
C PRO A 123 20.66 -3.41 4.45
N GLN A 124 20.79 -3.33 3.11
CA GLN A 124 20.92 -2.06 2.41
C GLN A 124 19.57 -1.32 2.40
N ILE A 125 18.45 -2.02 2.20
CA ILE A 125 17.09 -1.44 2.22
C ILE A 125 16.82 -0.79 3.58
N ILE A 126 17.08 -1.53 4.67
CA ILE A 126 16.89 -1.03 6.05
C ILE A 126 17.79 0.18 6.32
N THR A 127 19.08 0.08 5.97
CA THR A 127 20.06 1.15 6.28
C THR A 127 19.81 2.41 5.45
N SER A 128 19.38 2.30 4.19
CA SER A 128 19.11 3.46 3.35
C SER A 128 17.79 4.15 3.68
N GLY A 129 16.86 3.43 4.33
CA GLY A 129 15.48 3.90 4.53
C GLY A 129 14.78 4.24 3.22
N ARG A 130 15.23 3.66 2.09
CA ARG A 130 14.75 4.01 0.75
C ARG A 130 14.83 2.84 -0.22
N GLY A 131 13.77 2.61 -1.00
CA GLY A 131 13.67 1.52 -1.97
C GLY A 131 12.62 1.73 -3.07
N ILE A 132 12.56 0.80 -4.02
CA ILE A 132 11.47 0.71 -5.02
C ILE A 132 10.58 -0.50 -4.74
N CYS A 133 9.51 -0.72 -5.51
CA CYS A 133 8.53 -1.79 -5.30
C CYS A 133 9.13 -3.19 -5.06
N GLY A 134 10.22 -3.55 -5.76
CA GLY A 134 10.95 -4.81 -5.51
C GLY A 134 11.62 -4.90 -4.14
N ASP A 135 12.15 -3.80 -3.61
CA ASP A 135 12.75 -3.75 -2.27
C ASP A 135 11.69 -3.95 -1.18
N TYR A 136 10.55 -3.27 -1.28
CA TYR A 136 9.43 -3.44 -0.35
C TYR A 136 8.90 -4.87 -0.38
N THR A 137 8.70 -5.42 -1.58
CA THR A 137 8.29 -6.83 -1.75
C THR A 137 9.26 -7.78 -1.05
N LEU A 138 10.55 -7.62 -1.30
CA LEU A 138 11.59 -8.45 -0.69
C LEU A 138 11.60 -8.31 0.85
N LEU A 139 11.53 -7.08 1.35
CA LEU A 139 11.57 -6.79 2.78
C LEU A 139 10.34 -7.37 3.51
N THR A 140 9.14 -7.11 2.98
CA THR A 140 7.89 -7.67 3.51
C THR A 140 7.95 -9.21 3.56
N LEU A 141 8.36 -9.87 2.47
CA LEU A 141 8.48 -11.33 2.42
C LEU A 141 9.50 -11.86 3.44
N ALA A 142 10.66 -11.21 3.56
CA ALA A 142 11.70 -11.57 4.52
C ALA A 142 11.20 -11.51 5.97
N ILE A 143 10.48 -10.44 6.32
CA ILE A 143 9.90 -10.27 7.66
C ILE A 143 8.86 -11.36 7.93
N LEU A 144 7.93 -11.62 6.99
CA LEU A 144 6.90 -12.65 7.15
C LEU A 144 7.50 -14.07 7.28
N ILE A 145 8.54 -14.39 6.51
CA ILE A 145 9.27 -15.66 6.64
C ILE A 145 9.88 -15.79 8.03
N GLN A 146 10.48 -14.72 8.56
CA GLN A 146 11.08 -14.73 9.89
C GLN A 146 10.05 -14.82 11.02
N MET A 147 8.81 -14.39 10.78
CA MET A 147 7.67 -14.66 11.67
C MET A 147 7.19 -16.12 11.63
N ASN A 148 7.78 -16.95 10.76
CA ASN A 148 7.46 -18.35 10.46
C ASN A 148 6.19 -18.57 9.61
N TYR A 149 5.82 -17.60 8.76
CA TYR A 149 4.83 -17.85 7.71
C TYR A 149 5.47 -18.59 6.53
N THR A 150 4.85 -19.67 6.07
CA THR A 150 5.48 -20.64 5.16
C THR A 150 4.95 -20.64 3.74
N GLU A 151 3.78 -20.04 3.52
CA GLU A 151 3.14 -19.92 2.21
C GLU A 151 2.83 -18.46 1.94
N LEU A 152 3.63 -17.85 1.07
CA LEU A 152 3.60 -16.44 0.72
C LEU A 152 3.64 -16.29 -0.79
N TYR A 153 3.35 -15.09 -1.28
CA TYR A 153 3.30 -14.82 -2.71
C TYR A 153 3.95 -13.47 -3.03
N ALA A 154 4.47 -13.35 -4.25
CA ALA A 154 4.78 -12.08 -4.87
C ALA A 154 3.92 -11.94 -6.13
N MET A 155 3.57 -10.71 -6.48
CA MET A 155 2.73 -10.41 -7.63
C MET A 155 3.39 -9.36 -8.50
N ALA A 156 3.75 -9.74 -9.72
CA ALA A 156 4.32 -8.87 -10.73
C ALA A 156 3.23 -8.41 -11.71
N ILE A 157 2.98 -7.11 -11.76
CA ILE A 157 1.85 -6.49 -12.44
C ILE A 157 2.33 -5.77 -13.67
N THR A 158 1.60 -5.95 -14.76
CA THR A 158 1.74 -5.13 -15.97
C THR A 158 0.47 -4.31 -16.18
N PHE A 159 0.63 -3.12 -16.75
CA PHE A 159 -0.47 -2.19 -16.99
C PHE A 159 -0.73 -2.03 -18.48
N ASN A 160 -1.94 -1.61 -18.86
CA ASN A 160 -2.27 -1.31 -20.25
C ASN A 160 -1.60 0.00 -20.73
N GLU A 161 -1.43 0.96 -19.83
CA GLU A 161 -1.00 2.33 -20.12
C GLU A 161 0.49 2.59 -19.87
N SER A 162 1.23 1.62 -19.33
CA SER A 162 2.61 1.79 -18.88
C SER A 162 3.46 0.56 -19.17
N ASP A 163 4.67 0.79 -19.70
CA ASP A 163 5.73 -0.23 -19.81
C ASP A 163 6.44 -0.48 -18.47
N VAL A 164 6.23 0.40 -17.48
CA VAL A 164 6.74 0.23 -16.11
C VAL A 164 5.70 -0.57 -15.33
N GLY A 165 6.05 -1.80 -14.98
CA GLY A 165 5.25 -2.68 -14.12
C GLY A 165 5.36 -2.34 -12.63
N HIS A 166 4.73 -3.17 -11.81
CA HIS A 166 4.80 -3.09 -10.34
C HIS A 166 5.06 -4.46 -9.73
N LEU A 167 5.71 -4.52 -8.57
CA LEU A 167 5.97 -5.75 -7.85
C LEU A 167 5.57 -5.55 -6.39
N THR A 168 4.74 -6.46 -5.87
CA THR A 168 4.21 -6.37 -4.51
C THR A 168 4.19 -7.73 -3.83
N ALA A 169 4.22 -7.74 -2.50
CA ALA A 169 4.01 -8.95 -1.71
C ALA A 169 2.51 -9.25 -1.59
N VAL A 170 2.18 -10.53 -1.50
CA VAL A 170 0.81 -11.01 -1.38
C VAL A 170 0.75 -12.11 -0.32
N ILE A 171 -0.28 -12.04 0.53
CA ILE A 171 -0.59 -13.07 1.52
C ILE A 171 -1.90 -13.76 1.16
N LYS A 172 -2.08 -14.97 1.69
CA LYS A 172 -3.36 -15.67 1.61
C LYS A 172 -4.04 -15.66 2.97
N TYR A 173 -5.27 -15.15 3.03
CA TYR A 173 -6.06 -15.08 4.26
C TYR A 173 -7.53 -15.33 3.96
N GLY A 174 -8.19 -16.18 4.73
CA GLY A 174 -9.60 -16.52 4.48
C GLY A 174 -9.88 -17.12 3.10
N GLY A 175 -8.86 -17.69 2.43
CA GLY A 175 -8.97 -18.22 1.06
C GLY A 175 -8.77 -17.19 -0.05
N LYS A 176 -8.65 -15.90 0.27
CA LYS A 176 -8.43 -14.80 -0.67
C LYS A 176 -6.96 -14.39 -0.73
N PHE A 177 -6.58 -13.74 -1.83
CA PHE A 177 -5.29 -13.07 -1.94
C PHE A 177 -5.42 -11.62 -1.46
N LEU A 178 -4.54 -11.20 -0.56
CA LEU A 178 -4.48 -9.83 -0.08
C LEU A 178 -3.11 -9.24 -0.42
N VAL A 179 -3.15 -8.04 -0.99
CA VAL A 179 -2.00 -7.29 -1.49
C VAL A 179 -1.40 -6.45 -0.36
N VAL A 180 -0.10 -6.61 -0.16
CA VAL A 180 0.69 -5.94 0.87
C VAL A 180 1.69 -5.02 0.17
N ASP A 181 1.26 -3.78 -0.07
CA ASP A 181 1.96 -2.84 -0.94
C ASP A 181 2.28 -1.49 -0.27
N GLN A 182 3.44 -1.40 0.38
CA GLN A 182 4.14 -0.19 0.85
C GLN A 182 3.43 0.67 1.91
N HIS A 183 2.14 0.94 1.73
CA HIS A 183 1.33 1.85 2.53
C HIS A 183 0.02 1.16 2.95
N PRO A 184 -0.44 1.36 4.20
CA PRO A 184 -1.76 0.89 4.62
C PRO A 184 -2.89 1.55 3.82
N PRO A 185 -4.00 0.85 3.57
CA PRO A 185 -4.34 -0.46 4.12
C PRO A 185 -3.79 -1.64 3.30
N VAL A 186 -3.77 -2.84 3.89
CA VAL A 186 -3.74 -4.09 3.09
C VAL A 186 -5.04 -4.12 2.28
N MET A 187 -4.97 -4.53 1.02
CA MET A 187 -6.12 -4.52 0.10
C MET A 187 -6.43 -5.92 -0.41
N ASP A 188 -7.70 -6.25 -0.67
CA ASP A 188 -8.02 -7.40 -1.52
C ASP A 188 -7.77 -7.07 -3.00
N LEU A 189 -7.94 -8.05 -3.90
CA LEU A 189 -7.67 -7.82 -5.31
C LEU A 189 -8.62 -6.77 -5.92
N GLY A 190 -9.88 -6.74 -5.53
CA GLY A 190 -10.86 -5.78 -6.05
C GLY A 190 -10.50 -4.34 -5.67
N SER A 191 -10.30 -4.10 -4.37
CA SER A 191 -9.82 -2.82 -3.84
C SER A 191 -8.51 -2.37 -4.50
N TYR A 192 -7.58 -3.31 -4.71
CA TYR A 192 -6.29 -3.00 -5.31
C TYR A 192 -6.39 -2.62 -6.80
N TYR A 193 -7.34 -3.20 -7.54
CA TYR A 193 -7.63 -2.77 -8.91
C TYR A 193 -8.12 -1.32 -8.95
N TRP A 194 -9.06 -0.97 -8.07
CA TRP A 194 -9.61 0.39 -7.96
C TRP A 194 -8.57 1.42 -7.52
N TYR A 195 -7.63 1.03 -6.66
CA TYR A 195 -6.49 1.86 -6.30
C TYR A 195 -5.72 2.33 -7.54
N TRP A 196 -5.37 1.42 -8.46
CA TRP A 196 -4.62 1.78 -9.67
C TRP A 196 -5.47 2.47 -10.74
N SER A 197 -6.74 2.07 -10.93
CA SER A 197 -7.57 2.55 -12.04
C SER A 197 -8.27 3.88 -11.79
N VAL A 198 -8.54 4.23 -10.52
CA VAL A 198 -9.32 5.43 -10.16
C VAL A 198 -8.60 6.30 -9.14
N TYR A 199 -8.15 5.70 -8.02
CA TYR A 199 -7.68 6.48 -6.87
C TYR A 199 -6.46 7.34 -7.18
N ARG A 200 -5.48 6.80 -7.91
CA ARG A 200 -4.26 7.53 -8.30
C ARG A 200 -4.57 8.82 -9.07
N LEU A 201 -5.61 8.83 -9.90
CA LEU A 201 -6.03 10.03 -10.62
C LEU A 201 -6.77 11.01 -9.72
N GLU A 202 -7.81 10.53 -9.04
CA GLU A 202 -8.71 11.41 -8.30
C GLU A 202 -8.06 12.08 -7.10
N TYR A 203 -7.02 11.44 -6.52
CA TYR A 203 -6.44 11.90 -5.25
C TYR A 203 -4.93 12.13 -5.28
N LEU A 204 -4.18 11.51 -6.19
CA LEU A 204 -2.73 11.73 -6.33
C LEU A 204 -2.35 12.56 -7.56
N ASN A 205 -3.33 12.90 -8.42
CA ASN A 205 -3.13 13.60 -9.70
C ASN A 205 -2.14 12.86 -10.63
N GLU A 206 -2.20 11.53 -10.59
CA GLU A 206 -1.40 10.63 -11.42
C GLU A 206 -2.28 9.98 -12.49
N SER A 207 -1.71 9.59 -13.63
CA SER A 207 -2.50 8.92 -14.67
C SER A 207 -3.03 7.57 -14.16
N PRO A 208 -4.32 7.25 -14.41
CA PRO A 208 -4.88 5.96 -14.05
C PRO A 208 -4.15 4.85 -14.79
N GLN A 209 -3.94 3.72 -14.13
CA GLN A 209 -3.31 2.54 -14.72
C GLN A 209 -4.23 1.33 -14.53
N HIS A 210 -4.62 0.70 -15.62
CA HIS A 210 -5.44 -0.49 -15.60
C HIS A 210 -4.55 -1.71 -15.64
N ILE A 211 -4.73 -2.58 -14.64
CA ILE A 211 -4.03 -3.87 -14.57
C ILE A 211 -4.38 -4.67 -15.83
N LYS A 212 -3.35 -5.05 -16.58
CA LYS A 212 -3.45 -5.91 -17.76
C LYS A 212 -3.39 -7.37 -17.33
N THR A 213 -2.27 -7.75 -16.72
CA THR A 213 -2.05 -9.06 -16.13
C THR A 213 -1.21 -8.93 -14.87
N ALA A 214 -1.34 -9.91 -13.98
CA ALA A 214 -0.49 -10.06 -12.81
C ALA A 214 0.04 -11.50 -12.73
N THR A 215 1.36 -11.66 -12.74
CA THR A 215 2.00 -12.97 -12.53
C THR A 215 2.19 -13.21 -11.04
N LEU A 216 1.63 -14.31 -10.54
CA LEU A 216 1.83 -14.76 -9.16
C LEU A 216 3.03 -15.70 -9.07
N TYR A 217 3.93 -15.40 -8.14
CA TYR A 217 5.02 -16.26 -7.71
C TYR A 217 4.68 -16.78 -6.33
N ARG A 218 4.70 -18.10 -6.14
CA ARG A 218 4.52 -18.73 -4.83
C ARG A 218 5.89 -18.90 -4.18
N ILE A 219 5.99 -18.45 -2.95
CA ILE A 219 7.16 -18.60 -2.09
C ILE A 219 6.83 -19.64 -1.02
N THR A 220 7.60 -20.71 -0.99
CA THR A 220 7.45 -21.80 -0.02
C THR A 220 8.70 -21.96 0.82
N VAL A 221 8.50 -22.12 2.12
CA VAL A 221 9.58 -22.46 3.07
C VAL A 221 9.62 -23.98 3.22
N GLU A 222 10.65 -24.63 2.67
CA GLU A 222 10.83 -26.07 2.77
C GLU A 222 11.45 -26.49 4.13
N ASN A 223 11.41 -27.79 4.44
CA ASN A 223 11.83 -28.39 5.73
C ASN A 223 13.23 -27.98 6.24
N SER A 224 14.12 -27.50 5.37
CA SER A 224 15.47 -27.03 5.71
C SER A 224 15.57 -25.50 5.91
N LYS A 225 14.45 -24.79 5.96
CA LYS A 225 14.34 -23.32 5.79
C LYS A 225 14.91 -22.82 4.46
N LYS A 226 15.00 -23.71 3.46
CA LYS A 226 15.29 -23.32 2.09
C LYS A 226 14.03 -22.67 1.51
N ILE A 227 14.21 -21.53 0.87
CA ILE A 227 13.15 -20.81 0.18
C ILE A 227 13.14 -21.26 -1.26
N LYS A 228 11.97 -21.69 -1.74
CA LYS A 228 11.71 -21.97 -3.15
C LYS A 228 10.70 -20.96 -3.68
N VAL A 229 10.99 -20.40 -4.85
CA VAL A 229 10.08 -19.49 -5.56
C VAL A 229 9.70 -20.16 -6.88
N GLU A 230 8.41 -20.16 -7.21
CA GLU A 230 7.92 -20.73 -8.46
C GLU A 230 6.76 -19.91 -9.01
N LYS A 231 6.70 -19.73 -10.33
CA LYS A 231 5.52 -19.15 -10.99
C LYS A 231 4.29 -20.04 -10.74
N ALA A 232 3.29 -19.47 -10.07
CA ALA A 232 2.10 -20.18 -9.62
C ALA A 232 0.88 -19.99 -10.55
N GLY A 233 0.85 -18.87 -11.28
CA GLY A 233 -0.23 -18.56 -12.21
C GLY A 233 -0.19 -17.13 -12.71
N GLU A 234 -1.16 -16.79 -13.54
CA GLU A 234 -1.42 -15.43 -14.00
C GLU A 234 -2.87 -15.07 -13.69
N LEU A 235 -3.09 -13.83 -13.31
CA LEU A 235 -4.40 -13.22 -13.09
C LEU A 235 -4.63 -12.15 -14.15
N GLU A 236 -5.86 -12.06 -14.63
CA GLU A 236 -6.30 -10.96 -15.51
C GLU A 236 -7.17 -9.97 -14.73
N ALA A 237 -7.45 -8.80 -15.31
CA ALA A 237 -8.33 -7.79 -14.69
C ALA A 237 -9.66 -8.36 -14.17
N GLY A 238 -10.25 -9.31 -14.92
CA GLY A 238 -11.49 -9.97 -14.53
C GLY A 238 -11.39 -10.81 -13.26
N ASP A 239 -10.20 -11.27 -12.87
CA ASP A 239 -9.99 -12.00 -11.62
C ASP A 239 -9.95 -11.06 -10.42
N PHE A 240 -9.37 -9.87 -10.58
CA PHE A 240 -9.38 -8.84 -9.53
C PHE A 240 -10.80 -8.39 -9.23
N LEU A 241 -11.57 -8.06 -10.27
CA LEU A 241 -12.93 -7.54 -10.14
C LEU A 241 -13.95 -8.56 -9.59
N LYS A 242 -13.62 -9.87 -9.56
CA LYS A 242 -14.47 -10.88 -8.90
C LYS A 242 -14.45 -10.76 -7.38
N GLU A 243 -13.39 -10.19 -6.82
CA GLU A 243 -13.25 -9.97 -5.37
C GLU A 243 -13.72 -8.59 -4.93
N ASP A 244 -14.19 -7.76 -5.87
CA ASP A 244 -14.65 -6.40 -5.58
C ASP A 244 -15.78 -6.37 -4.55
N TYR A 245 -15.66 -5.43 -3.61
CA TYR A 245 -16.59 -5.27 -2.51
C TYR A 245 -16.88 -3.79 -2.27
N SER A 246 -18.13 -3.40 -2.49
CA SER A 246 -18.60 -2.07 -2.12
C SER A 246 -19.02 -2.04 -0.65
N ILE A 247 -18.45 -1.12 0.13
CA ILE A 247 -18.84 -0.90 1.52
C ILE A 247 -20.34 -0.58 1.62
N ARG A 248 -21.04 -1.21 2.58
CA ARG A 248 -22.48 -1.03 2.80
C ARG A 248 -22.72 -0.22 4.07
N ASP A 249 -23.92 0.34 4.21
CA ASP A 249 -24.36 1.05 5.42
C ASP A 249 -24.15 0.23 6.70
N LEU A 250 -24.41 -1.08 6.65
CA LEU A 250 -24.18 -1.97 7.79
C LEU A 250 -22.70 -2.03 8.17
N ASP A 251 -21.80 -2.01 7.20
CA ASP A 251 -20.36 -2.04 7.42
C ASP A 251 -19.88 -0.69 8.02
N LEU A 252 -20.41 0.43 7.53
CA LEU A 252 -20.16 1.77 8.09
C LEU A 252 -20.58 1.85 9.58
N GLU A 253 -21.76 1.32 9.93
CA GLU A 253 -22.21 1.26 11.33
C GLU A 253 -21.34 0.35 12.20
N ARG A 254 -20.80 -0.75 11.64
CA ARG A 254 -19.82 -1.59 12.36
C ARG A 254 -18.51 -0.85 12.59
N VAL A 255 -17.97 -0.17 11.58
CA VAL A 255 -16.76 0.66 11.68
C VAL A 255 -16.96 1.73 12.76
N LYS A 256 -18.06 2.47 12.72
CA LYS A 256 -18.46 3.46 13.75
C LYS A 256 -18.49 2.85 15.14
N THR A 257 -19.20 1.74 15.31
CA THR A 257 -19.35 1.07 16.62
C THR A 257 -18.01 0.63 17.19
N LYS A 258 -17.13 0.06 16.35
CA LYS A 258 -15.81 -0.39 16.77
C LYS A 258 -14.88 0.78 17.09
N LEU A 259 -14.85 1.84 16.28
CA LEU A 259 -14.10 3.06 16.57
C LEU A 259 -14.54 3.68 17.90
N LEU A 260 -15.86 3.84 18.09
CA LEU A 260 -16.44 4.40 19.30
C LEU A 260 -16.06 3.58 20.53
N SER A 261 -16.12 2.25 20.42
CA SER A 261 -15.72 1.33 21.48
C SER A 261 -14.23 1.47 21.85
N ARG A 262 -13.34 1.64 20.86
CA ARG A 262 -11.90 1.87 21.10
C ARG A 262 -11.65 3.18 21.86
N PHE A 263 -12.22 4.29 21.39
CA PHE A 263 -12.07 5.58 22.07
C PHE A 263 -12.64 5.57 23.49
N LYS A 264 -13.81 4.95 23.71
CA LYS A 264 -14.41 4.81 25.05
C LYS A 264 -13.50 4.06 26.00
N ARG A 265 -12.91 2.95 25.54
CA ARG A 265 -11.99 2.13 26.34
C ARG A 265 -10.71 2.88 26.68
N ASP A 266 -10.08 3.52 25.69
CA ASP A 266 -8.73 4.07 25.84
C ASP A 266 -8.72 5.43 26.58
N TYR A 267 -9.82 6.19 26.49
CA TYR A 267 -9.95 7.51 27.12
C TYR A 267 -11.02 7.60 28.22
N GLY A 268 -11.75 6.51 28.51
CA GLY A 268 -12.81 6.49 29.53
C GLY A 268 -14.00 7.39 29.18
N LEU A 269 -14.31 7.55 27.89
CA LEU A 269 -15.34 8.45 27.39
C LEU A 269 -16.74 7.83 27.48
N ILE A 270 -17.75 8.67 27.69
CA ILE A 270 -19.16 8.27 27.69
C ILE A 270 -19.77 8.59 26.34
N GLU A 271 -20.49 7.64 25.77
CA GLU A 271 -21.19 7.83 24.51
C GLU A 271 -22.37 8.81 24.65
N ASP A 272 -22.44 9.78 23.75
CA ASP A 272 -23.50 10.79 23.74
C ASP A 272 -23.95 11.14 22.30
N PRO A 273 -24.96 10.44 21.75
CA PRO A 273 -25.48 10.70 20.41
C PRO A 273 -25.99 12.14 20.21
N GLY A 274 -26.32 12.84 21.29
CA GLY A 274 -26.79 14.22 21.22
C GLY A 274 -25.71 15.17 20.70
N LEU A 275 -24.42 14.85 20.86
CA LEU A 275 -23.32 15.75 20.48
C LEU A 275 -23.34 16.14 19.00
N GLN A 276 -23.76 15.24 18.11
CA GLN A 276 -23.84 15.50 16.67
C GLN A 276 -24.72 16.71 16.36
N LYS A 277 -25.96 16.68 16.87
CA LYS A 277 -26.94 17.76 16.67
C LYS A 277 -26.41 19.12 17.14
N TYR A 278 -25.66 19.14 18.25
CA TYR A 278 -25.09 20.39 18.76
C TYR A 278 -23.87 20.83 17.95
N GLY A 279 -23.05 19.88 17.47
CA GLY A 279 -21.89 20.15 16.62
C GLY A 279 -22.26 20.76 15.27
N GLU A 280 -23.34 20.28 14.66
CA GLU A 280 -23.88 20.82 13.40
C GLU A 280 -24.38 22.27 13.54
N ASN A 281 -24.75 22.70 14.75
CA ASN A 281 -25.25 24.04 15.05
C ASN A 281 -24.22 24.90 15.81
N GLU A 282 -22.96 24.46 15.92
CA GLU A 282 -21.90 25.13 16.68
C GLU A 282 -22.28 25.50 18.13
N ALA A 283 -23.18 24.72 18.73
CA ALA A 283 -23.72 24.95 20.07
C ALA A 283 -23.08 24.00 21.09
N VAL A 284 -23.01 24.41 22.36
CA VAL A 284 -22.55 23.53 23.45
C VAL A 284 -23.77 22.96 24.20
N PRO A 285 -23.90 21.63 24.34
CA PRO A 285 -25.01 21.06 25.09
C PRO A 285 -24.99 21.53 26.56
N PRO A 286 -26.14 21.78 27.21
CA PRO A 286 -26.18 22.42 28.54
C PRO A 286 -25.33 21.76 29.63
N ARG A 287 -25.12 20.44 29.54
CA ARG A 287 -24.35 19.60 30.48
C ARG A 287 -22.81 19.67 30.31
N TYR A 288 -22.34 20.31 29.24
CA TYR A 288 -20.92 20.43 28.92
C TYR A 288 -20.44 21.88 28.98
N SER A 289 -19.13 22.04 29.19
CA SER A 289 -18.47 23.34 29.18
C SER A 289 -17.98 23.69 27.78
N ARG A 290 -17.59 22.69 26.98
CA ARG A 290 -17.12 22.84 25.60
C ARG A 290 -17.53 21.64 24.76
N LEU A 291 -17.67 21.89 23.46
CA LEU A 291 -17.84 20.90 22.41
C LEU A 291 -16.71 21.08 21.39
N TYR A 292 -16.10 19.98 20.98
CA TYR A 292 -15.10 19.94 19.92
C TYR A 292 -15.61 19.03 18.81
N VAL A 293 -15.55 19.54 17.58
CA VAL A 293 -15.92 18.79 16.38
C VAL A 293 -14.67 18.70 15.51
N PHE A 294 -14.30 17.48 15.16
CA PHE A 294 -13.20 17.19 14.25
C PHE A 294 -13.72 16.32 13.11
N LYS A 295 -13.46 16.73 11.88
CA LYS A 295 -13.86 15.99 10.68
C LYS A 295 -12.61 15.56 9.92
N ALA A 296 -12.46 14.26 9.72
CA ALA A 296 -11.41 13.67 8.91
C ALA A 296 -12.01 13.06 7.66
N THR A 297 -11.32 13.23 6.54
CA THR A 297 -11.63 12.53 5.29
C THR A 297 -10.47 11.60 4.99
N PHE A 298 -10.78 10.34 4.69
CA PHE A 298 -9.85 9.31 4.28
C PHE A 298 -10.16 8.97 2.82
N PRO A 299 -9.46 9.61 1.87
CA PRO A 299 -9.67 9.37 0.45
C PRO A 299 -9.54 7.89 0.09
N GLY A 300 -10.46 7.33 -0.71
CA GLY A 300 -10.41 5.94 -1.20
C GLY A 300 -10.72 4.85 -0.16
N TYR A 301 -10.75 5.18 1.13
CA TYR A 301 -10.92 4.17 2.19
C TYR A 301 -12.26 3.43 2.14
N ALA A 302 -13.29 3.98 1.50
CA ALA A 302 -14.53 3.25 1.30
C ALA A 302 -14.35 2.13 0.27
N GLU A 303 -13.54 2.35 -0.77
CA GLU A 303 -13.21 1.37 -1.81
C GLU A 303 -12.17 0.33 -1.36
N PHE A 304 -11.35 0.68 -0.35
CA PHE A 304 -10.35 -0.23 0.22
C PHE A 304 -10.90 -1.15 1.31
N TYR A 305 -12.18 -1.01 1.65
CA TYR A 305 -12.80 -1.80 2.71
C TYR A 305 -13.14 -3.20 2.22
N PHE A 306 -12.73 -4.21 2.98
CA PHE A 306 -13.22 -5.58 2.82
C PHE A 306 -13.58 -6.19 4.19
N PRO A 307 -14.66 -7.00 4.28
CA PRO A 307 -15.19 -7.45 5.57
C PRO A 307 -14.22 -8.25 6.43
N GLU A 308 -13.41 -9.12 5.82
CA GLU A 308 -12.46 -9.97 6.54
C GLU A 308 -11.31 -9.16 7.20
N GLY A 309 -11.08 -7.94 6.71
CA GLY A 309 -10.06 -7.00 7.18
C GLY A 309 -10.53 -5.99 8.21
N GLU A 310 -11.82 -6.01 8.59
CA GLU A 310 -12.47 -4.92 9.32
C GLU A 310 -11.74 -4.52 10.62
N ASP A 311 -11.23 -5.49 11.40
CA ASP A 311 -10.56 -5.18 12.67
C ASP A 311 -9.24 -4.42 12.47
N CYS A 312 -8.45 -4.80 11.46
CA CYS A 312 -7.20 -4.12 11.13
C CYS A 312 -7.49 -2.76 10.48
N PHE A 313 -8.49 -2.68 9.60
CA PHE A 313 -8.95 -1.45 8.97
C PHE A 313 -9.42 -0.41 10.01
N VAL A 314 -10.25 -0.84 10.97
CA VAL A 314 -10.69 0.04 12.07
C VAL A 314 -9.51 0.45 12.96
N GLN A 315 -8.56 -0.45 13.21
CA GLN A 315 -7.39 -0.13 14.03
C GLN A 315 -6.50 0.91 13.34
N ASP A 316 -6.32 0.82 12.02
CA ASP A 316 -5.57 1.81 11.24
C ASP A 316 -6.23 3.21 11.29
N LEU A 317 -7.55 3.26 11.05
CA LEU A 317 -8.33 4.50 11.20
C LEU A 317 -8.22 5.07 12.62
N TYR A 318 -8.32 4.21 13.63
CA TYR A 318 -8.21 4.62 15.03
C TYR A 318 -6.85 5.26 15.33
N GLU A 319 -5.74 4.62 14.91
CA GLU A 319 -4.38 5.14 15.11
C GLU A 319 -4.18 6.49 14.41
N LYS A 320 -4.65 6.62 13.17
CA LYS A 320 -4.59 7.87 12.41
C LYS A 320 -5.36 9.00 13.10
N LEU A 321 -6.55 8.71 13.63
CA LEU A 321 -7.35 9.69 14.35
C LEU A 321 -6.71 10.08 15.69
N ARG A 322 -6.34 9.11 16.54
CA ARG A 322 -5.81 9.42 17.89
C ARG A 322 -4.47 10.15 17.86
N ASN A 323 -3.63 9.90 16.83
CA ASN A 323 -2.33 10.51 16.69
C ASN A 323 -2.39 11.86 15.93
N HIS A 324 -3.57 12.25 15.45
CA HIS A 324 -3.76 13.54 14.78
C HIS A 324 -3.50 14.70 15.75
N GLU A 325 -2.66 15.66 15.35
CA GLU A 325 -2.17 16.76 16.21
C GLU A 325 -3.32 17.51 16.92
N LYS A 326 -4.38 17.84 16.19
CA LYS A 326 -5.57 18.53 16.73
C LYS A 326 -6.29 17.77 17.85
N LEU A 327 -6.12 16.45 17.96
CA LEU A 327 -6.85 15.62 18.92
C LEU A 327 -6.03 15.27 20.17
N LYS A 328 -4.72 15.50 20.15
CA LYS A 328 -3.77 15.09 21.18
C LYS A 328 -4.14 15.60 22.58
N ASP A 329 -4.60 16.85 22.68
CA ASP A 329 -4.99 17.48 23.96
C ASP A 329 -6.50 17.40 24.22
N ILE A 330 -7.29 17.17 23.17
CA ILE A 330 -8.76 17.14 23.24
C ILE A 330 -9.23 15.80 23.82
N LEU A 331 -8.71 14.68 23.30
CA LEU A 331 -9.18 13.35 23.71
C LEU A 331 -8.95 13.08 25.21
N PRO A 332 -7.76 13.37 25.81
CA PRO A 332 -7.54 13.12 27.24
C PRO A 332 -8.38 14.01 28.17
N SER A 333 -8.76 15.21 27.72
CA SER A 333 -9.55 16.16 28.52
C SER A 333 -11.06 15.95 28.38
N SER A 334 -11.49 15.16 27.40
CA SER A 334 -12.89 14.91 27.09
C SER A 334 -13.55 13.95 28.10
N LYS A 335 -14.88 14.01 28.15
CA LYS A 335 -15.73 13.15 28.99
C LYS A 335 -16.84 12.45 28.22
N ALA A 336 -17.23 13.02 27.08
CA ALA A 336 -18.20 12.40 26.20
C ALA A 336 -17.72 12.38 24.76
N ILE A 337 -18.23 11.43 23.99
CA ILE A 337 -17.88 11.20 22.59
C ILE A 337 -19.09 10.76 21.77
N TRP A 338 -19.09 11.17 20.51
CA TRP A 338 -19.88 10.58 19.45
C TRP A 338 -19.04 10.50 18.17
N ILE A 339 -19.31 9.48 17.36
CA ILE A 339 -18.65 9.29 16.07
C ILE A 339 -19.72 9.10 15.01
N ASP A 340 -19.55 9.80 13.90
CA ASP A 340 -20.28 9.60 12.66
C ASP A 340 -19.31 9.07 11.60
N VAL A 341 -19.77 8.12 10.78
CA VAL A 341 -18.98 7.51 9.71
C VAL A 341 -19.86 7.43 8.48
N THR A 342 -19.49 8.16 7.43
CA THR A 342 -20.25 8.23 6.18
C THR A 342 -19.32 8.00 4.99
N GLU A 343 -19.85 7.45 3.90
CA GLU A 343 -19.17 7.40 2.61
C GLU A 343 -19.53 8.64 1.77
N SER A 344 -18.57 9.15 1.02
CA SER A 344 -18.79 10.22 0.05
C SER A 344 -17.76 10.13 -1.08
N LYS A 345 -18.20 9.69 -2.26
CA LYS A 345 -17.36 9.55 -3.46
C LYS A 345 -16.16 8.63 -3.22
N GLY A 346 -16.40 7.43 -2.69
CA GLY A 346 -15.33 6.46 -2.40
C GLY A 346 -14.43 6.84 -1.23
N SER A 347 -14.63 8.00 -0.62
CA SER A 347 -13.92 8.43 0.59
C SER A 347 -14.71 8.09 1.83
N LEU A 348 -14.01 7.67 2.88
CA LEU A 348 -14.60 7.54 4.21
C LEU A 348 -14.48 8.88 4.94
N VAL A 349 -15.59 9.40 5.44
CA VAL A 349 -15.64 10.65 6.20
C VAL A 349 -16.02 10.34 7.64
N ILE A 350 -15.16 10.73 8.57
CA ILE A 350 -15.33 10.47 10.00
C ILE A 350 -15.52 11.80 10.73
N GLY A 351 -16.67 11.96 11.36
CA GLY A 351 -16.98 13.07 12.27
C GLY A 351 -16.78 12.62 13.72
N LEU A 352 -15.81 13.21 14.41
CA LEU A 352 -15.54 12.98 15.83
C LEU A 352 -16.04 14.17 16.65
N TYR A 353 -17.00 13.92 17.53
CA TYR A 353 -17.58 14.92 18.42
C TYR A 353 -17.19 14.58 19.84
N THR A 354 -16.54 15.50 20.55
CA THR A 354 -16.11 15.28 21.94
C THR A 354 -16.48 16.46 22.82
N ALA A 355 -16.81 16.19 24.08
CA ALA A 355 -17.23 17.25 24.99
C ALA A 355 -16.56 17.15 26.36
N THR A 356 -16.25 18.31 26.94
CA THR A 356 -15.71 18.43 28.30
C THR A 356 -16.83 18.72 29.28
N ARG A 357 -16.85 18.06 30.43
CA ARG A 357 -17.89 18.29 31.44
C ARG A 357 -17.64 19.61 32.18
N LEU A 358 -18.71 20.25 32.63
CA LEU A 358 -18.63 21.33 33.61
C LEU A 358 -18.13 20.76 34.94
N ASP A 359 -17.18 21.43 35.59
CA ASP A 359 -16.81 21.09 36.97
C ASP A 359 -17.99 21.39 37.91
N ILE A 360 -18.05 20.71 39.06
CA ILE A 360 -19.13 20.87 40.05
C ILE A 360 -19.36 22.34 40.42
N PHE A 361 -18.30 23.14 40.47
CA PHE A 361 -18.38 24.58 40.72
C PHE A 361 -19.10 25.35 39.60
N GLN A 362 -18.85 24.99 38.33
CA GLN A 362 -19.53 25.60 37.18
C GLN A 362 -20.99 25.14 37.06
N LEU A 363 -21.29 23.90 37.45
CA LEU A 363 -22.66 23.40 37.57
C LEU A 363 -23.44 24.15 38.65
N LEU A 364 -22.81 24.39 39.81
CA LEU A 364 -23.41 25.19 40.89
C LEU A 364 -23.68 26.63 40.45
N ILE A 365 -22.71 27.28 39.80
CA ILE A 365 -22.87 28.66 39.28
C ILE A 365 -24.00 28.73 38.24
N LYS A 366 -24.10 27.77 37.30
CA LYS A 366 -25.22 27.70 36.34
C LYS A 366 -26.56 27.44 37.02
N SER A 367 -26.61 26.54 38.01
CA SER A 367 -27.85 26.20 38.73
C SER A 367 -28.38 27.35 39.61
N LEU A 368 -27.47 28.22 40.07
CA LEU A 368 -27.80 29.40 40.88
C LEU A 368 -28.23 30.61 40.02
N GLY A 369 -28.28 30.49 38.69
CA GLY A 369 -28.69 31.59 37.80
C GLY A 369 -27.75 32.80 37.85
N LEU A 370 -26.50 32.62 38.31
CA LEU A 370 -25.54 33.71 38.53
C LEU A 370 -24.89 34.24 37.23
N PHE A 371 -25.29 33.73 36.06
CA PHE A 371 -25.01 34.37 34.78
C PHE A 371 -26.26 35.07 34.27
N ASN A 372 -26.49 36.26 34.81
CA ASN A 372 -27.19 37.34 34.13
C ASN A 372 -26.25 38.55 34.13
N SER A 373 -25.31 38.61 33.19
CA SER A 373 -24.71 39.88 32.74
C SER A 373 -23.88 39.70 31.46
N GLN A 374 -24.45 40.28 30.40
CA GLN A 374 -23.88 40.81 29.15
C GLN A 374 -23.00 39.94 28.26
#